data_AF-A0A843DX52-F1
#
_entry.id   AF-A0A843DX52-F1
#
_cell.length_a   1.000
_cell.length_b   1.000
_cell.length_c   1.000
_cell.angle_alpha   90.00
_cell.angle_beta   90.00
_cell.angle_gamma   90.00
#
_symmetry.space_group_name_H-M   'P 1'
#
loop_
_entity.id
_entity.type
_entity.pdbx_description
1 polymer ?
#
loop_
_entity_poly.entity_id
_entity_poly.type
_entity_poly.pdbx_seq_one_letter_code
_entity_poly.pdbx_strand_id
1 'polypeptide(L)'
;MRVCASYGAVPGSPADADMHEIRLDVFHSVPDFAGADDIVTLAGKDVSCVPKEFKGLVDVGDSDIEIPFRKIRSVHDYERTPSAEELVRTLNSGDQELSKYACMVNSFNDLHNIFTVSKQVSRKHLILGMGETGCVTRIRQRILGNDFTFGYVGKKTA
;
A
#
# COMPACT_ATOMS: atom_id res chain seq x y z
N MET A 1 11.35 3.49 11.45
CA MET A 1 10.31 3.70 10.41
C MET A 1 10.25 2.38 9.71
N ARG A 2 9.11 1.69 9.69
CA ARG A 2 9.02 0.41 8.97
C ARG A 2 9.01 0.66 7.46
N VAL A 3 9.83 -0.08 6.73
CA VAL A 3 9.95 -0.01 5.27
C VAL A 3 9.49 -1.33 4.67
N CYS A 4 8.52 -1.25 3.76
CA CYS A 4 8.03 -2.35 2.96
C CYS A 4 8.72 -2.36 1.60
N ALA A 5 9.42 -3.44 1.29
CA ALA A 5 10.04 -3.68 0.00
C ALA A 5 9.03 -4.23 -1.00
N SER A 6 8.65 -3.41 -1.99
CA SER A 6 7.83 -3.83 -3.13
C SER A 6 8.72 -4.36 -4.26
N TYR A 7 8.52 -5.61 -4.65
CA TYR A 7 9.37 -6.25 -5.65
C TYR A 7 8.82 -6.04 -7.06
N GLY A 8 9.63 -5.44 -7.94
CA GLY A 8 9.32 -5.32 -9.38
C GLY A 8 9.77 -6.51 -10.22
N ALA A 9 10.47 -7.47 -9.61
CA ALA A 9 10.86 -8.75 -10.17
C ALA A 9 11.11 -9.72 -9.00
N VAL A 10 10.97 -11.03 -9.23
CA VAL A 10 11.32 -12.04 -8.21
C VAL A 10 12.80 -11.92 -7.87
N PRO A 11 13.16 -11.61 -6.61
CA PRO A 11 14.57 -11.45 -6.23
C PRO A 11 15.23 -12.82 -6.00
N GLY A 12 16.56 -12.88 -6.07
CA GLY A 12 17.31 -14.09 -5.69
C GLY A 12 17.30 -14.36 -4.17
N SER A 13 17.11 -13.32 -3.36
CA SER A 13 16.97 -13.37 -1.91
C SER A 13 16.08 -12.21 -1.44
N PRO A 14 15.38 -12.33 -0.30
CA PRO A 14 14.65 -11.20 0.27
C PRO A 14 15.57 -10.00 0.48
N ALA A 15 15.02 -8.79 0.30
CA ALA A 15 15.73 -7.56 0.61
C ALA A 15 15.86 -7.35 2.12
N ASP A 16 16.85 -6.54 2.52
CA ASP A 16 16.96 -6.07 3.91
C ASP A 16 15.90 -4.97 4.16
N ALA A 17 14.71 -5.40 4.57
CA ALA A 17 13.55 -4.54 4.84
C ALA A 17 12.72 -5.09 6.02
N ASP A 18 11.95 -4.21 6.67
CA ASP A 18 11.09 -4.59 7.80
C ASP A 18 9.87 -5.41 7.36
N MET A 19 9.46 -5.26 6.10
CA MET A 19 8.27 -5.87 5.49
C MET A 19 8.51 -6.11 4.00
N HIS A 20 7.74 -7.02 3.43
CA HIS A 20 7.80 -7.40 2.02
C HIS A 20 6.42 -7.34 1.38
N GLU A 21 6.30 -6.72 0.22
CA GLU A 21 5.10 -6.80 -0.62
C GLU A 21 5.31 -7.82 -1.74
N ILE A 22 4.66 -8.97 -1.59
CA ILE A 22 4.60 -10.05 -2.55
C ILE A 22 3.43 -9.79 -3.50
N ARG A 23 3.74 -9.24 -4.67
CA ARG A 23 2.74 -9.00 -5.71
C ARG A 23 2.51 -10.25 -6.57
N LEU A 24 1.28 -10.73 -6.67
CA LEU A 24 0.97 -11.98 -7.39
C LEU A 24 0.96 -11.84 -8.92
N ASP A 25 1.15 -10.63 -9.45
CA ASP A 25 1.48 -10.41 -10.86
C ASP A 25 2.99 -10.45 -11.15
N VAL A 26 3.83 -10.47 -10.11
CA VAL A 26 5.28 -10.61 -10.18
C VAL A 26 5.73 -12.00 -9.72
N PHE A 27 5.20 -12.47 -8.60
CA PHE A 27 5.48 -13.79 -8.05
C PHE A 27 4.46 -14.82 -8.55
N HIS A 28 4.92 -16.01 -8.94
CA HIS A 28 4.05 -17.12 -9.34
C HIS A 28 3.27 -17.73 -8.16
N SER A 29 3.79 -17.60 -6.94
CA SER A 29 3.20 -18.05 -5.69
C SER A 29 3.74 -17.22 -4.52
N VAL A 30 3.06 -17.25 -3.38
CA VAL A 30 3.59 -16.68 -2.14
C VAL A 30 4.84 -17.46 -1.71
N PRO A 31 5.99 -16.81 -1.51
CA PRO A 31 7.23 -17.50 -1.16
C PRO A 31 7.29 -17.87 0.33
N ASP A 32 8.07 -18.90 0.67
CA ASP A 32 8.17 -19.45 2.03
C ASP A 32 8.71 -18.46 3.09
N PHE A 33 9.43 -17.42 2.65
CA PHE A 33 9.92 -16.40 3.57
C PHE A 33 8.84 -15.41 4.00
N ALA A 34 7.68 -15.38 3.33
CA ALA A 34 6.62 -14.43 3.62
C ALA A 34 6.05 -14.67 5.02
N GLY A 35 6.16 -13.65 5.88
CA GLY A 35 5.78 -13.71 7.29
C GLY A 35 4.46 -13.02 7.61
N ALA A 36 4.13 -12.99 8.90
CA ALA A 36 2.92 -12.35 9.43
C ALA A 36 2.93 -10.81 9.36
N ASP A 37 4.10 -10.23 9.11
CA ASP A 37 4.31 -8.79 8.91
C ASP A 37 4.28 -8.39 7.44
N ASP A 38 4.27 -9.35 6.52
CA ASP A 38 4.35 -9.10 5.09
C ASP A 38 2.97 -8.90 4.44
N ILE A 39 3.00 -8.44 3.20
CA ILE A 39 1.83 -8.12 2.40
C ILE A 39 1.82 -9.03 1.17
N VAL A 40 0.67 -9.64 0.88
CA VAL A 40 0.40 -10.26 -0.43
C VAL A 40 -0.57 -9.36 -1.19
N THR A 41 -0.15 -8.83 -2.33
CA THR A 41 -1.00 -7.98 -3.18
C THR A 41 -1.58 -8.81 -4.31
N LEU A 42 -2.91 -8.92 -4.36
CA LEU A 42 -3.59 -9.79 -5.32
C LEU A 42 -3.33 -9.40 -6.76
N ALA A 43 -3.26 -8.10 -7.06
CA ALA A 43 -2.95 -7.59 -8.41
C ALA A 43 -3.77 -8.26 -9.54
N GLY A 44 -5.08 -8.43 -9.31
CA GLY A 44 -6.00 -9.08 -10.26
C GLY A 44 -6.04 -10.61 -10.19
N LYS A 45 -5.29 -11.25 -9.29
CA LYS A 45 -5.40 -12.68 -8.98
C LYS A 45 -6.50 -12.95 -7.96
N ASP A 46 -6.96 -14.20 -7.96
CA ASP A 46 -7.96 -14.67 -7.02
C ASP A 46 -7.35 -14.89 -5.61
N VAL A 47 -8.17 -14.71 -4.58
CA VAL A 47 -7.74 -14.90 -3.18
C VAL A 47 -7.29 -16.34 -2.89
N SER A 48 -7.73 -17.34 -3.66
CA SER A 48 -7.27 -18.73 -3.57
C SER A 48 -5.77 -18.91 -3.88
N CYS A 49 -5.12 -17.92 -4.50
CA CYS A 49 -3.66 -17.91 -4.69
C CYS A 49 -2.89 -17.62 -3.39
N VAL A 50 -3.57 -17.14 -2.33
CA VAL A 50 -2.97 -16.90 -1.02
C VAL A 50 -3.07 -18.18 -0.17
N PRO A 51 -1.96 -18.69 0.39
CA PRO A 51 -1.99 -19.85 1.29
C PRO A 51 -2.94 -19.62 2.47
N LYS A 52 -3.74 -20.62 2.83
CA LYS A 52 -4.76 -20.49 3.89
C LYS A 52 -4.17 -20.18 5.26
N GLU A 53 -2.93 -20.59 5.48
CA GLU A 53 -2.15 -20.39 6.68
C GLU A 53 -1.43 -19.03 6.73
N PHE A 54 -1.50 -18.23 5.66
CA PHE A 54 -0.88 -16.91 5.61
C PHE A 54 -1.51 -15.97 6.67
N LYS A 55 -0.66 -15.32 7.47
CA LYS A 55 -1.09 -14.47 8.61
C LYS A 55 -0.84 -12.97 8.39
N GLY A 56 -0.22 -12.63 7.26
CA GLY A 56 0.05 -11.25 6.89
C GLY A 56 -1.18 -10.53 6.38
N LEU A 57 -0.94 -9.37 5.79
CA LEU A 57 -1.98 -8.54 5.17
C LEU A 57 -2.16 -8.93 3.70
N VAL A 58 -3.39 -8.93 3.23
CA VAL A 58 -3.72 -9.13 1.81
C VAL A 58 -4.29 -7.84 1.23
N ASP A 59 -3.61 -7.28 0.24
CA ASP A 59 -4.07 -6.11 -0.51
C ASP A 59 -4.97 -6.55 -1.67
N VAL A 60 -6.26 -6.22 -1.54
CA VAL A 60 -7.31 -6.59 -2.49
C VAL A 60 -7.58 -5.54 -3.57
N GLY A 61 -6.81 -4.45 -3.59
CA GLY A 61 -7.11 -3.30 -4.45
C GLY A 61 -8.37 -2.55 -4.00
N ASP A 62 -9.02 -1.88 -4.95
CA ASP A 62 -10.26 -1.12 -4.73
C ASP A 62 -11.47 -2.07 -4.84
N SER A 63 -11.47 -3.10 -4.00
CA SER A 63 -12.48 -4.15 -4.00
C SER A 63 -13.03 -4.35 -2.59
N ASP A 64 -14.35 -4.52 -2.49
CA ASP A 64 -15.04 -4.78 -1.23
C ASP A 64 -15.26 -6.28 -0.99
N ILE A 65 -14.41 -7.13 -1.58
CA ILE A 65 -14.48 -8.58 -1.36
C ILE A 65 -14.23 -8.93 0.12
N GLU A 66 -14.99 -9.91 0.60
CA GLU A 66 -14.75 -10.53 1.89
C GLU A 66 -13.72 -11.65 1.73
N ILE A 67 -12.71 -11.64 2.58
CA ILE A 67 -11.61 -12.61 2.57
C ILE A 67 -11.31 -13.06 4.00
N PRO A 68 -10.80 -14.29 4.21
CA PRO A 68 -10.48 -14.80 5.55
C PRO A 68 -9.16 -14.24 6.12
N PHE A 69 -8.58 -13.24 5.47
CA PHE A 69 -7.27 -12.66 5.80
C PHE A 69 -7.42 -11.24 6.34
N ARG A 70 -6.37 -10.76 7.01
CA ARG A 70 -6.25 -9.34 7.35
C ARG A 70 -6.18 -8.54 6.06
N LYS A 71 -7.05 -7.54 5.90
CA LYS A 71 -7.30 -6.89 4.61
C LYS A 71 -6.68 -5.50 4.51
N ILE A 72 -6.06 -5.21 3.37
CA ILE A 72 -5.77 -3.85 2.90
C ILE A 72 -6.71 -3.57 1.72
N ARG A 73 -7.41 -2.43 1.77
CA ARG A 73 -8.12 -1.88 0.60
C ARG A 73 -7.27 -0.76 0.02
N SER A 74 -6.85 -0.90 -1.23
CA SER A 74 -5.94 0.07 -1.86
C SER A 74 -6.52 0.71 -3.11
N VAL A 75 -6.42 2.04 -3.17
CA VAL A 75 -6.86 2.83 -4.33
C VAL A 75 -5.65 3.51 -4.96
N HIS A 76 -5.59 3.51 -6.30
CA HIS A 76 -4.51 4.13 -7.06
C HIS A 76 -5.11 5.12 -8.07
N ASP A 77 -4.81 6.41 -7.91
CA ASP A 77 -5.13 7.45 -8.88
C ASP A 77 -3.84 7.90 -9.56
N TYR A 78 -3.60 7.40 -10.78
CA TYR A 78 -2.38 7.68 -11.54
C TYR A 78 -2.36 9.05 -12.20
N GLU A 79 -3.47 9.80 -12.15
CA GLU A 79 -3.64 11.04 -12.90
C GLU A 79 -3.58 12.27 -11.98
N ARG A 80 -4.19 12.19 -10.79
CA ARG A 80 -4.35 13.35 -9.90
C ARG A 80 -4.30 12.99 -8.41
N THR A 81 -4.22 14.03 -7.59
CA THR A 81 -4.57 13.97 -6.17
C THR A 81 -6.05 14.39 -6.02
N PRO A 82 -6.92 13.53 -5.48
CA PRO A 82 -8.33 13.86 -5.29
C PRO A 82 -8.59 14.92 -4.21
N SER A 83 -9.83 15.36 -4.08
CA SER A 83 -10.21 16.32 -3.03
C SER A 83 -10.03 15.74 -1.63
N ALA A 84 -9.87 16.59 -0.62
CA ALA A 84 -9.76 16.16 0.77
C ALA A 84 -10.96 15.29 1.19
N GLU A 85 -12.17 15.71 0.82
CA GLU A 85 -13.41 14.99 1.13
C GLU A 85 -13.44 13.59 0.51
N GLU A 86 -13.05 13.47 -0.76
CA GLU A 86 -12.99 12.20 -1.48
C GLU A 86 -11.97 11.25 -0.84
N LEU A 87 -10.78 11.76 -0.51
CA LEU A 87 -9.74 10.98 0.16
C LEU A 87 -10.17 10.52 1.56
N VAL A 88 -10.71 11.42 2.40
CA VAL A 88 -11.17 11.09 3.76
C VAL A 88 -12.30 10.06 3.70
N ARG A 89 -13.28 10.25 2.83
CA ARG A 89 -14.40 9.31 2.65
C ARG A 89 -13.90 7.94 2.23
N THR A 90 -13.03 7.87 1.23
CA THR A 90 -12.51 6.61 0.71
C THR A 90 -11.68 5.89 1.75
N LEU A 91 -10.75 6.60 2.40
CA LEU A 91 -9.87 6.03 3.42
C LEU A 91 -10.64 5.59 4.66
N ASN A 92 -11.78 6.19 5.01
CA ASN A 92 -12.58 5.77 6.17
C ASN A 92 -13.65 4.71 5.84
N SER A 93 -14.00 4.49 4.59
CA SER A 93 -14.98 3.47 4.17
C SER A 93 -14.47 2.03 4.26
N GLY A 94 -15.37 1.05 4.30
CA GLY A 94 -15.04 -0.38 4.25
C GLY A 94 -14.60 -1.00 5.58
N ASP A 95 -14.37 -2.30 5.56
CA ASP A 95 -14.09 -3.19 6.70
C ASP A 95 -12.61 -3.60 6.83
N GLN A 96 -11.73 -3.09 5.96
CA GLN A 96 -10.31 -3.42 5.96
C GLN A 96 -9.58 -3.02 7.25
N GLU A 97 -8.51 -3.73 7.60
CA GLU A 97 -7.67 -3.36 8.74
C GLU A 97 -6.87 -2.07 8.46
N LEU A 98 -6.44 -1.89 7.21
CA LEU A 98 -5.59 -0.80 6.75
C LEU A 98 -6.08 -0.23 5.42
N SER A 99 -6.25 1.09 5.35
CA SER A 99 -6.60 1.78 4.10
C SER A 99 -5.36 2.29 3.38
N LYS A 100 -5.25 2.09 2.08
CA LYS A 100 -4.14 2.60 1.27
C LYS A 100 -4.69 3.47 0.13
N TYR A 101 -4.15 4.67 -0.03
CA TYR A 101 -4.44 5.52 -1.18
C TYR A 101 -3.13 6.04 -1.75
N ALA A 102 -2.86 5.72 -3.01
CA ALA A 102 -1.73 6.24 -3.77
C ALA A 102 -2.24 7.17 -4.88
N CYS A 103 -1.77 8.42 -4.93
CA CYS A 103 -2.27 9.40 -5.90
C CYS A 103 -1.13 10.20 -6.54
N MET A 104 -1.30 10.63 -7.79
CA MET A 104 -0.30 11.45 -8.49
C MET A 104 -0.23 12.86 -7.91
N VAL A 105 0.98 13.29 -7.55
CA VAL A 105 1.23 14.64 -7.02
C VAL A 105 1.70 15.54 -8.15
N ASN A 106 0.86 16.50 -8.52
CA ASN A 106 1.12 17.45 -9.60
C ASN A 106 1.49 18.85 -9.06
N SER A 107 1.34 19.09 -7.75
CA SER A 107 1.64 20.39 -7.13
C SER A 107 1.99 20.29 -5.63
N PHE A 108 2.51 21.38 -5.05
CA PHE A 108 2.66 21.49 -3.60
C PHE A 108 1.32 21.57 -2.85
N ASN A 109 0.26 22.06 -3.51
CA ASN A 109 -1.08 22.04 -2.94
C ASN A 109 -1.59 20.61 -2.76
N ASP A 110 -1.23 19.69 -3.65
CA ASP A 110 -1.56 18.27 -3.49
C ASP A 110 -0.89 17.67 -2.26
N LEU A 111 0.39 18.01 -2.02
CA LEU A 111 1.10 17.61 -0.80
C LEU A 111 0.45 18.18 0.47
N HIS A 112 0.05 19.45 0.43
CA HIS A 112 -0.68 20.07 1.53
C HIS A 112 -2.03 19.39 1.77
N ASN A 113 -2.76 19.05 0.70
CA ASN A 113 -4.02 18.32 0.77
C ASN A 113 -3.83 16.93 1.40
N ILE A 114 -2.83 16.17 0.94
CA ILE A 114 -2.46 14.87 1.54
C ILE A 114 -2.16 15.00 3.03
N PHE A 115 -1.39 16.02 3.43
CA PHE A 115 -1.11 16.28 4.84
C PHE A 115 -2.38 16.59 5.64
N THR A 116 -3.26 17.44 5.11
CA THR A 116 -4.52 17.80 5.77
C THR A 116 -5.48 16.61 5.91
N VAL A 117 -5.57 15.76 4.88
CA VAL A 117 -6.33 14.49 4.92
C VAL A 117 -5.78 13.57 5.98
N SER A 118 -4.46 13.44 6.10
CA SER A 118 -3.81 12.56 7.06
C SER A 118 -4.18 12.86 8.53
N LYS A 119 -4.63 14.09 8.82
CA LYS A 119 -5.11 14.51 10.15
C LYS A 119 -6.58 14.20 10.41
N GLN A 120 -7.34 13.84 9.38
CA GLN A 120 -8.78 13.59 9.45
C GLN A 120 -9.14 12.10 9.34
N VAL A 121 -8.23 11.26 8.85
CA VAL A 121 -8.44 9.82 8.76
C VAL A 121 -8.31 9.20 10.15
N SER A 122 -9.33 8.47 10.59
CA SER A 122 -9.42 7.95 11.96
C SER A 122 -8.90 6.52 12.12
N ARG A 123 -8.71 5.80 11.02
CA ARG A 123 -8.19 4.42 11.00
C ARG A 123 -6.74 4.35 10.55
N LYS A 124 -6.12 3.17 10.72
CA LYS A 124 -4.78 2.90 10.17
C LYS A 124 -4.79 3.12 8.67
N HIS A 125 -3.79 3.85 8.17
CA HIS A 125 -3.76 4.21 6.76
C HIS A 125 -2.34 4.29 6.19
N LEU A 126 -2.29 4.35 4.86
CA LEU A 126 -1.15 4.72 4.05
C LEU A 126 -1.63 5.72 2.98
N ILE A 127 -1.18 6.96 3.04
CA ILE A 127 -1.41 7.96 1.99
C ILE A 127 -0.07 8.23 1.31
N LEU A 128 0.01 7.92 0.01
CA LEU A 128 1.25 7.93 -0.76
C LEU A 128 1.12 8.86 -1.96
N GLY A 129 1.97 9.87 -2.03
CA GLY A 129 2.18 10.64 -3.24
C GLY A 129 3.04 9.86 -4.24
N MET A 130 2.53 9.71 -5.46
CA MET A 130 3.26 9.23 -6.62
C MET A 130 3.94 10.39 -7.36
N GLY A 131 4.88 10.08 -8.24
CA GLY A 131 5.73 11.07 -8.92
C GLY A 131 6.90 11.56 -8.05
N GLU A 132 7.78 12.34 -8.66
CA GLU A 132 8.99 12.86 -8.00
C GLU A 132 8.64 13.73 -6.79
N THR A 133 7.71 14.68 -6.97
CA THR A 133 7.20 15.54 -5.89
C THR A 133 6.55 14.74 -4.77
N GLY A 134 5.86 13.65 -5.11
CA GLY A 134 5.19 12.77 -4.14
C GLY A 134 6.16 11.97 -3.25
N CYS A 135 7.43 11.80 -3.65
CA CYS A 135 8.44 11.04 -2.90
C CYS A 135 8.57 11.47 -1.43
N VAL A 136 8.37 12.77 -1.15
CA VAL A 136 8.42 13.30 0.22
C VAL A 136 7.42 12.62 1.16
N THR A 137 6.26 12.17 0.67
CA THR A 137 5.25 11.46 1.48
C THR A 137 5.76 10.12 1.99
N ARG A 138 6.65 9.45 1.23
CA ARG A 138 7.27 8.17 1.58
C ARG A 138 8.35 8.36 2.64
N ILE A 139 9.13 9.44 2.54
CA ILE A 139 10.20 9.77 3.48
C ILE A 139 9.63 10.33 4.79
N ARG A 140 8.58 11.16 4.70
CA ARG A 140 7.92 11.82 5.84
C ARG A 140 6.68 11.09 6.32
N GLN A 141 6.63 9.76 6.15
CA GLN A 141 5.49 8.92 6.53
C GLN A 141 4.98 9.20 7.95
N ARG A 142 5.90 9.46 8.91
CA ARG A 142 5.55 9.64 10.33
C ARG A 142 4.75 10.91 10.57
N ILE A 143 4.99 11.95 9.76
CA ILE A 143 4.25 13.20 9.83
C ILE A 143 2.82 13.00 9.33
N LEU A 144 2.64 12.13 8.34
CA LEU A 144 1.34 11.72 7.82
C LEU A 144 0.63 10.73 8.75
N GLY A 145 1.35 10.02 9.62
CA GLY A 145 0.75 8.97 10.45
C GLY A 145 0.52 7.66 9.69
N ASN A 146 1.23 7.47 8.58
CA ASN A 146 1.25 6.20 7.85
C ASN A 146 1.83 5.09 8.75
N ASP A 147 1.26 3.89 8.71
CA ASP A 147 1.74 2.77 9.53
C ASP A 147 3.17 2.33 9.14
N PHE A 148 3.46 2.37 7.83
CA PHE A 148 4.77 2.11 7.24
C PHE A 148 4.95 2.89 5.92
N THR A 149 6.06 2.69 5.23
CA THR A 149 6.31 3.28 3.90
C THR A 149 6.74 2.21 2.91
N PHE A 150 6.73 2.54 1.61
CA PHE A 150 7.15 1.64 0.54
C PHE A 150 8.42 2.13 -0.15
N GLY A 151 9.37 1.21 -0.33
CA GLY A 151 10.45 1.27 -1.31
C GLY A 151 10.25 0.23 -2.41
N TYR A 152 11.13 0.24 -3.41
CA TYR A 152 11.12 -0.79 -4.46
C TYR A 152 12.45 -1.55 -4.50
N VAL A 153 12.38 -2.81 -4.93
CA VAL A 153 13.55 -3.66 -5.20
C VAL A 153 13.56 -4.03 -6.67
N GLY A 154 14.71 -3.81 -7.32
CA GLY A 154 14.87 -4.03 -8.76
C GLY A 154 14.20 -2.92 -9.57
N LYS A 155 13.13 -3.26 -10.30
CA LYS A 155 12.40 -2.29 -11.12
C LYS A 155 11.46 -1.45 -10.27
N LYS A 156 11.33 -0.16 -10.61
CA LYS A 156 10.38 0.76 -9.98
C LYS A 156 8.96 0.21 -10.14
N THR A 157 8.24 0.06 -9.02
CA THR A 157 6.88 -0.51 -8.99
C THR A 157 5.78 0.54 -9.00
N ALA A 158 6.09 1.79 -8.61
CA ALA A 158 5.24 2.99 -8.70
C ALA A 158 6.11 4.26 -8.60
#